data_AF-W0JXK3-F1
#
_entry.id   AF-W0JXK3-F1
#
_cell.length_a   1.000
_cell.length_b   1.000
_cell.length_c   1.000
_cell.angle_alpha   90.00
_cell.angle_beta   90.00
_cell.angle_gamma   90.00
#
_symmetry.space_group_name_H-M   'P 1'
#
loop_
_entity.id
_entity.type
_entity.pdbx_description
1 polymer ?
#
loop_
_entity_poly.entity_id
_entity_poly.type
_entity_poly.pdbx_seq_one_letter_code
_entity_poly.pdbx_strand_id
1 'polypeptide(L)'
;MDTAGKDFPYRMAFYFIVASSVWNFFGAGVIGFFINLPVISYFESGTYLTVAHAHGAMFGAFGFLAMGMAVYILRITTRPEQWSERRLTWSFWLCNVGIALMLFLSLLPVGFLQLEVAFTEGYAASRSLEFYSGNLIQTLFWLRMPGDTLLILGAIVFAGDILTKLLFQRKATAEETSRHIIADRIVGEGVGEPDSDDD
;
A
#
# COMPACT_ATOMS: atom_id res chain seq x y z
N MET A 1 8.81 -34.84 4.83
CA MET A 1 7.81 -33.82 4.44
C MET A 1 8.52 -32.46 4.36
N ASP A 2 9.74 -32.44 3.77
CA ASP A 2 10.77 -31.44 4.12
C ASP A 2 11.32 -30.65 2.92
N THR A 3 10.64 -30.72 1.77
CA THR A 3 11.05 -30.02 0.54
C THR A 3 10.05 -28.95 0.08
N ALA A 4 8.95 -28.73 0.81
CA ALA A 4 8.03 -27.65 0.53
C ALA A 4 8.56 -26.32 1.10
N GLY A 5 9.15 -25.48 0.25
CA GLY A 5 9.07 -24.02 0.42
C GLY A 5 10.11 -23.31 1.29
N LYS A 6 11.39 -23.73 1.28
CA LYS A 6 12.45 -22.92 1.94
C LYS A 6 12.64 -21.54 1.31
N ASP A 7 12.31 -21.37 0.03
CA ASP A 7 12.40 -20.09 -0.67
C ASP A 7 11.06 -19.71 -1.32
N PHE A 8 10.26 -18.91 -0.61
CA PHE A 8 9.04 -18.33 -1.18
C PHE A 8 9.37 -17.01 -1.92
N PRO A 9 9.30 -16.97 -3.26
CA PRO A 9 9.81 -15.85 -4.05
C PRO A 9 8.97 -14.57 -3.93
N TYR A 10 7.76 -14.64 -3.38
CA TYR A 10 6.83 -13.50 -3.26
C TYR A 10 6.67 -13.00 -1.82
N ARG A 11 7.59 -13.38 -0.91
CA ARG A 11 7.50 -13.07 0.53
C ARG A 11 7.25 -11.59 0.79
N MET A 12 8.01 -10.71 0.13
CA MET A 12 7.88 -9.27 0.31
C MET A 12 6.54 -8.73 -0.19
N ALA A 13 5.99 -9.25 -1.29
CA ALA A 13 4.67 -8.84 -1.77
C ALA A 13 3.60 -9.19 -0.72
N PHE A 14 3.67 -10.40 -0.15
CA PHE A 14 2.75 -10.83 0.90
C PHE A 14 2.91 -10.02 2.18
N TYR A 15 4.11 -9.60 2.57
CA TYR A 15 4.30 -8.71 3.72
C TYR A 15 3.54 -7.40 3.56
N PHE A 16 3.64 -6.75 2.41
CA PHE A 16 2.88 -5.53 2.12
C PHE A 16 1.36 -5.77 2.10
N ILE A 17 0.89 -6.86 1.50
CA ILE A 17 -0.54 -7.20 1.47
C ILE A 17 -1.09 -7.46 2.88
N VAL A 18 -0.37 -8.23 3.70
CA VAL A 18 -0.75 -8.51 5.09
C VAL A 18 -0.74 -7.23 5.93
N ALA A 19 0.28 -6.38 5.78
CA ALA A 19 0.30 -5.06 6.42
C ALA A 19 -0.91 -4.23 6.00
N SER A 20 -1.28 -4.24 4.72
CA SER A 20 -2.52 -3.60 4.23
C SER A 20 -3.76 -4.11 4.97
N SER A 21 -3.90 -5.43 5.17
CA SER A 21 -5.03 -5.99 5.92
C SER A 21 -5.06 -5.51 7.38
N VAL A 22 -3.91 -5.44 8.05
CA VAL A 22 -3.80 -4.94 9.43
C VAL A 22 -4.22 -3.47 9.51
N TRP A 23 -3.69 -2.63 8.61
CA TRP A 23 -4.03 -1.21 8.58
C TRP A 23 -5.45 -0.95 8.10
N ASN A 24 -6.00 -1.81 7.24
CA ASN A 24 -7.42 -1.76 6.88
C ASN A 24 -8.30 -2.02 8.10
N PHE A 25 -8.00 -3.06 8.88
CA PHE A 25 -8.73 -3.31 10.13
C PHE A 25 -8.62 -2.13 11.10
N PHE A 26 -7.42 -1.60 11.32
CA PHE A 26 -7.22 -0.53 12.30
C PHE A 26 -7.71 0.84 11.80
N GLY A 27 -7.18 1.30 10.66
CA GLY A 27 -7.48 2.61 10.09
C GLY A 27 -8.90 2.72 9.57
N ALA A 28 -9.32 1.79 8.70
CA ALA A 28 -10.66 1.83 8.13
C ALA A 28 -11.71 1.24 9.07
N GLY A 29 -11.41 0.11 9.74
CA GLY A 29 -12.31 -0.54 10.68
C GLY A 29 -12.45 0.22 12.00
N VAL A 30 -11.41 0.22 12.85
CA VAL A 30 -11.51 0.76 14.22
C VAL A 30 -11.74 2.27 14.22
N ILE A 31 -10.85 3.05 13.59
CA ILE A 31 -10.97 4.51 13.61
C ILE A 31 -12.14 4.97 12.73
N GLY A 32 -12.31 4.37 11.56
CA GLY A 32 -13.42 4.70 10.65
C GLY A 32 -14.79 4.44 11.26
N PHE A 33 -14.95 3.31 11.97
CA PHE A 33 -16.19 3.06 12.70
C PHE A 33 -16.39 4.07 13.82
N PHE A 34 -15.34 4.38 14.61
CA PHE A 34 -15.42 5.34 15.71
C PHE A 34 -15.96 6.70 15.27
N ILE A 35 -15.43 7.27 14.19
CA ILE A 35 -15.87 8.59 13.70
C ILE A 35 -17.22 8.56 12.97
N ASN A 36 -17.71 7.36 12.62
CA ASN A 36 -18.99 7.17 11.92
C ASN A 36 -20.20 7.11 12.85
N LEU A 37 -20.01 6.93 14.17
CA LEU A 37 -21.11 6.99 15.12
C LEU A 37 -21.73 8.41 15.07
N PRO A 38 -23.04 8.59 14.84
CA PRO A 38 -23.64 9.91 14.69
C PRO A 38 -23.39 10.86 15.88
N VAL A 39 -23.38 10.31 17.10
CA VAL A 39 -23.07 11.07 18.31
C VAL A 39 -21.63 11.57 18.34
N ILE A 40 -20.67 10.81 17.79
CA ILE A 40 -19.26 11.21 17.71
C ILE A 40 -19.05 12.15 16.53
N SER A 41 -19.58 11.78 15.36
CA SER A 41 -19.46 12.54 14.12
C SER A 41 -19.96 13.98 14.28
N TYR A 42 -20.99 14.20 15.10
CA TYR A 42 -21.49 15.54 15.43
C TYR A 42 -20.40 16.48 15.98
N PHE A 43 -19.45 15.97 16.78
CA PHE A 43 -18.36 16.74 17.37
C PHE A 43 -17.04 16.61 16.59
N GLU A 44 -16.82 15.48 15.94
CA GLU A 44 -15.55 15.10 15.33
C GLU A 44 -15.43 15.53 13.86
N SER A 45 -16.53 15.81 13.16
CA SER A 45 -16.49 16.12 11.73
C SER A 45 -15.50 17.25 11.42
N GLY A 46 -14.54 16.99 10.53
CA GLY A 46 -13.51 17.96 10.14
C GLY A 46 -12.38 18.16 11.15
N THR A 47 -12.17 17.23 12.09
CA THR A 47 -11.09 17.27 13.09
C THR A 47 -9.93 16.34 12.75
N TYR A 48 -8.92 16.28 13.62
CA TYR A 48 -7.73 15.44 13.44
C TYR A 48 -8.01 13.92 13.50
N LEU A 49 -9.13 13.46 14.05
CA LEU A 49 -9.51 12.03 14.01
C LEU A 49 -9.85 11.59 12.58
N THR A 50 -10.51 12.45 11.79
CA THR A 50 -10.75 12.23 10.37
C THR A 50 -9.43 12.12 9.61
N VAL A 51 -8.44 12.96 9.96
CA VAL A 51 -7.09 12.89 9.37
C VAL A 51 -6.38 11.59 9.74
N ALA A 52 -6.51 11.14 10.99
CA ALA A 52 -5.97 9.86 11.46
C ALA A 52 -6.59 8.68 10.69
N HIS A 53 -7.93 8.66 10.57
CA HIS A 53 -8.64 7.68 9.76
C HIS A 53 -8.16 7.71 8.31
N ALA A 54 -8.12 8.90 7.69
CA ALA A 54 -7.75 9.05 6.29
C ALA A 54 -6.36 8.48 5.99
N HIS A 55 -5.36 8.75 6.83
CA HIS A 55 -4.03 8.19 6.59
C HIS A 55 -3.96 6.68 6.89
N GLY A 56 -4.57 6.24 7.99
CA GLY A 56 -4.61 4.82 8.35
C GLY A 56 -5.33 3.96 7.30
N ALA A 57 -6.40 4.49 6.69
CA ALA A 57 -7.16 3.81 5.65
C ALA A 57 -6.54 3.99 4.25
N MET A 58 -6.27 5.22 3.83
CA MET A 58 -5.79 5.48 2.46
C MET A 58 -4.38 4.93 2.24
N PHE A 59 -3.41 5.36 3.05
CA PHE A 59 -2.04 4.87 2.89
C PHE A 59 -1.89 3.46 3.48
N GLY A 60 -2.45 3.23 4.66
CA GLY A 60 -2.34 1.95 5.34
C GLY A 60 -3.04 0.80 4.59
N ALA A 61 -4.30 0.94 4.16
CA ALA A 61 -4.95 -0.12 3.38
C ALA A 61 -4.53 -0.07 1.91
N PHE A 62 -4.92 1.00 1.20
CA PHE A 62 -4.75 1.04 -0.26
C PHE A 62 -3.29 1.26 -0.68
N GLY A 63 -2.53 2.06 0.05
CA GLY A 63 -1.11 2.31 -0.23
C GLY A 63 -0.28 1.03 -0.11
N PHE A 64 -0.36 0.32 1.03
CA PHE A 64 0.37 -0.94 1.19
C PHE A 64 -0.12 -2.04 0.23
N LEU A 65 -1.42 -2.09 -0.09
CA LEU A 65 -1.92 -3.01 -1.12
C LEU A 65 -1.28 -2.70 -2.48
N ALA A 66 -1.28 -1.44 -2.90
CA ALA A 66 -0.66 -1.01 -4.16
C ALA A 66 0.84 -1.31 -4.20
N MET A 67 1.57 -1.07 -3.10
CA MET A 67 2.98 -1.44 -2.98
C MET A 67 3.19 -2.95 -3.10
N GLY A 68 2.35 -3.77 -2.43
CA GLY A 68 2.41 -5.22 -2.53
C GLY A 68 2.18 -5.73 -3.96
N MET A 69 1.19 -5.16 -4.66
CA MET A 69 0.91 -5.48 -6.06
C MET A 69 2.07 -5.06 -6.97
N ALA A 70 2.66 -3.89 -6.75
CA ALA A 70 3.83 -3.44 -7.50
C ALA A 70 5.04 -4.37 -7.29
N VAL A 71 5.31 -4.79 -6.06
CA VAL A 71 6.37 -5.75 -5.74
C VAL A 71 6.11 -7.11 -6.37
N TYR A 72 4.86 -7.57 -6.39
CA TYR A 72 4.47 -8.80 -7.07
C TYR A 72 4.79 -8.75 -8.57
N ILE A 73 4.36 -7.68 -9.26
CA ILE A 73 4.65 -7.48 -10.69
C ILE A 73 6.17 -7.37 -10.93
N LEU A 74 6.90 -6.64 -10.09
CA LEU A 74 8.35 -6.53 -10.18
C LEU A 74 9.04 -7.89 -10.00
N ARG A 75 8.52 -8.76 -9.14
CA ARG A 75 9.10 -10.09 -8.95
C ARG A 75 9.01 -10.95 -10.21
N ILE A 76 7.93 -10.81 -10.97
CA ILE A 76 7.70 -11.55 -12.23
C ILE A 76 8.57 -10.97 -13.36
N THR A 77 8.66 -9.64 -13.46
CA THR A 77 9.33 -8.95 -14.57
C THR A 77 10.84 -8.82 -14.40
N THR A 78 11.35 -8.80 -13.17
CA THR A 78 12.79 -8.64 -12.90
C THR A 78 13.55 -9.95 -13.09
N ARG A 79 14.77 -9.87 -13.61
CA ARG A 79 15.68 -11.02 -13.71
C ARG A 79 16.00 -11.59 -12.32
N PRO A 80 15.96 -12.93 -12.11
CA PRO A 80 16.19 -13.53 -10.79
C PRO A 80 17.51 -13.11 -10.13
N GLU A 81 18.57 -12.92 -10.92
CA GLU A 81 19.93 -12.65 -10.44
C GLU A 81 20.07 -11.24 -9.85
N GLN A 82 19.20 -10.32 -10.25
CA GLN A 82 19.19 -8.92 -9.81
C GLN A 82 18.12 -8.66 -8.73
N TRP A 83 17.47 -9.71 -8.22
CA TRP A 83 16.47 -9.58 -7.17
C TRP A 83 17.12 -9.42 -5.80
N SER A 84 16.92 -8.24 -5.20
CA SER A 84 17.29 -7.99 -3.80
C SER A 84 16.07 -7.57 -2.98
N GLU A 85 15.85 -8.25 -1.86
CA GLU A 85 14.78 -7.94 -0.90
C GLU A 85 15.19 -6.89 0.13
N ARG A 86 16.49 -6.56 0.24
CA ARG A 86 17.01 -5.69 1.31
C ARG A 86 16.32 -4.33 1.30
N ARG A 87 16.28 -3.65 0.15
CA ARG A 87 15.66 -2.32 0.01
C ARG A 87 14.16 -2.34 0.26
N LEU A 88 13.46 -3.38 -0.22
CA LEU A 88 12.04 -3.59 0.06
C LEU A 88 11.76 -3.79 1.54
N THR A 89 12.63 -4.52 2.24
CA THR A 89 12.52 -4.73 3.70
C THR A 89 12.70 -3.41 4.46
N TRP A 90 13.68 -2.59 4.07
CA TRP A 90 13.86 -1.25 4.66
C TRP A 90 12.63 -0.38 4.42
N SER A 91 12.15 -0.31 3.18
CA SER A 91 10.94 0.45 2.85
C SER A 91 9.73 -0.02 3.65
N PHE A 92 9.53 -1.33 3.77
CA PHE A 92 8.44 -1.93 4.53
C PHE A 92 8.43 -1.44 5.98
N TRP A 93 9.57 -1.54 6.68
CA TRP A 93 9.66 -1.11 8.08
C TRP A 93 9.57 0.40 8.24
N LEU A 94 10.24 1.18 7.38
CA LEU A 94 10.18 2.63 7.40
C LEU A 94 8.75 3.14 7.24
N CYS A 95 8.00 2.59 6.28
CA CYS A 95 6.62 2.99 6.06
C CYS A 95 5.69 2.54 7.20
N ASN A 96 5.83 1.32 7.72
CA ASN A 96 4.97 0.82 8.80
C ASN A 96 5.24 1.52 10.14
N VAL A 97 6.50 1.78 10.45
CA VAL A 97 6.86 2.53 11.66
C VAL A 97 6.50 4.00 11.49
N GLY A 98 6.71 4.59 10.30
CA GLY A 98 6.36 5.98 10.01
C GLY A 98 4.86 6.26 10.18
N ILE A 99 4.01 5.43 9.56
CA ILE A 99 2.55 5.57 9.69
C ILE A 99 2.09 5.32 11.14
N ALA A 100 2.68 4.35 11.85
CA ALA A 100 2.34 4.11 13.25
C ALA A 100 2.72 5.30 14.13
N LEU A 101 3.93 5.84 14.01
CA LEU A 101 4.38 6.97 14.82
C LEU A 101 3.54 8.22 14.56
N MET A 102 3.26 8.56 13.30
CA MET A 102 2.46 9.76 13.02
C MET A 102 1.03 9.64 13.57
N LEU A 103 0.45 8.44 13.52
CA LEU A 103 -0.91 8.19 14.03
C LEU A 103 -0.94 8.22 15.55
N PHE A 104 -0.11 7.42 16.21
CA PHE A 104 -0.18 7.23 17.66
C PHE A 104 0.46 8.35 18.47
N LEU A 105 1.48 9.03 17.93
CA LEU A 105 2.15 10.11 18.65
C LEU A 105 1.53 11.49 18.41
N SER A 106 0.79 11.67 17.31
CA SER A 106 0.28 12.99 16.94
C SER A 106 -1.21 12.97 16.59
N LEU A 107 -1.60 12.34 15.48
CA LEU A 107 -2.95 12.52 14.92
C LEU A 107 -4.06 12.03 15.86
N LEU A 108 -3.89 10.85 16.49
CA LEU A 108 -4.86 10.32 17.44
C LEU A 108 -4.91 11.15 18.73
N PRO A 109 -3.79 11.42 19.43
CA PRO A 109 -3.81 12.29 20.60
C PRO A 109 -4.44 13.67 20.35
N VAL A 110 -4.04 14.35 19.27
CA VAL A 110 -4.62 15.66 18.91
C VAL A 110 -6.10 15.53 18.61
N GLY A 111 -6.50 14.48 17.88
CA GLY A 111 -7.89 14.22 17.55
C GLY A 111 -8.78 14.01 18.78
N PHE A 112 -8.31 13.25 19.77
CA PHE A 112 -9.07 13.05 21.02
C PHE A 112 -9.13 14.30 21.89
N LEU A 113 -8.04 15.07 21.99
CA LEU A 113 -8.06 16.36 22.69
C LEU A 113 -9.00 17.35 21.99
N GLN A 114 -9.02 17.34 20.66
CA GLN A 114 -9.91 18.20 19.87
C GLN A 114 -11.37 17.80 20.06
N LEU A 115 -11.65 16.50 20.13
CA LEU A 115 -12.99 15.96 20.41
C LEU A 115 -13.46 16.34 21.82
N GLU A 116 -12.57 16.27 22.82
CA GLU A 116 -12.87 16.68 24.20
C GLU A 116 -13.27 18.16 24.25
N VAL A 117 -12.46 19.05 23.68
CA VAL A 117 -12.77 20.49 23.64
C VAL A 117 -14.07 20.76 22.86
N ALA A 118 -14.32 20.04 21.76
CA ALA A 118 -15.56 20.19 21.01
C ALA A 118 -16.79 19.80 21.85
N PHE A 119 -16.64 18.81 22.73
CA PHE A 119 -17.70 18.32 23.61
C PHE A 119 -17.92 19.23 24.84
N THR A 120 -16.86 19.77 25.44
CA THR A 120 -16.95 20.56 26.68
C THR A 120 -17.16 22.05 26.45
N GLU A 121 -16.48 22.63 25.44
CA GLU A 121 -16.42 24.07 25.19
C GLU A 121 -17.12 24.46 23.87
N GLY A 122 -17.40 23.48 23.01
CA GLY A 122 -18.10 23.65 21.75
C GLY A 122 -17.18 23.63 20.53
N TYR A 123 -17.79 23.36 19.37
CA TYR A 123 -17.07 23.14 18.12
C TYR A 123 -16.26 24.35 17.62
N ALA A 124 -16.70 25.58 17.91
CA ALA A 124 -15.95 26.78 17.57
C ALA A 124 -14.62 26.88 18.35
N ALA A 125 -14.63 26.46 19.62
CA ALA A 125 -13.44 26.47 20.48
C ALA A 125 -12.40 25.43 20.01
N SER A 126 -12.83 24.22 19.66
CA SER A 126 -11.93 23.15 19.17
C SER A 126 -11.25 23.47 17.85
N ARG A 127 -11.78 24.44 17.09
CA ARG A 127 -11.25 24.91 15.80
C ARG A 127 -10.59 26.29 15.89
N SER A 128 -10.53 26.87 17.09
CA SER A 128 -9.95 28.19 17.33
C SER A 128 -8.43 28.16 17.20
N LEU A 129 -7.83 29.34 16.96
CA LEU A 129 -6.37 29.47 16.95
C LEU A 129 -5.77 29.17 18.33
N GLU A 130 -6.50 29.45 19.41
CA GLU A 130 -6.08 29.21 20.79
C GLU A 130 -5.87 27.72 21.08
N PHE A 131 -6.77 26.86 20.59
CA PHE A 131 -6.59 25.41 20.67
C PHE A 131 -5.28 24.96 19.99
N TYR A 132 -5.05 25.43 18.76
CA TYR A 132 -3.87 25.03 17.99
C TYR A 132 -2.56 25.64 18.48
N SER A 133 -2.59 26.83 19.10
CA SER A 133 -1.40 27.50 19.63
C SER A 133 -0.97 26.97 21.00
N GLY A 134 -1.80 26.15 21.65
CA GLY A 134 -1.49 25.53 22.93
C GLY A 134 -0.20 24.69 22.90
N ASN A 135 0.61 24.81 23.96
CA ASN A 135 1.92 24.14 24.08
C ASN A 135 1.84 22.62 23.87
N LEU A 136 0.79 21.97 24.38
CA LEU A 136 0.59 20.53 24.23
C LEU A 136 0.33 20.15 22.76
N ILE A 137 -0.57 20.86 22.08
CA ILE A 137 -0.91 20.60 20.67
C ILE A 137 0.31 20.84 19.78
N GLN A 138 1.05 21.92 20.01
CA GLN A 138 2.31 22.19 19.31
C GLN A 138 3.35 21.08 19.53
N THR A 139 3.47 20.56 20.76
CA THR A 139 4.37 19.43 21.06
C THR A 139 3.96 18.19 20.27
N LEU A 140 2.66 17.87 20.22
CA LEU A 140 2.15 16.74 19.45
C LEU A 140 2.36 16.92 17.94
N PHE A 141 2.28 18.14 17.41
CA PHE A 141 2.63 18.43 16.02
C PHE A 141 4.11 18.21 15.74
N TRP A 142 5.00 18.63 16.63
CA TRP A 142 6.42 18.34 16.50
C TRP A 142 6.73 16.85 16.60
N LEU A 143 6.01 16.12 17.46
CA LEU A 143 6.17 14.68 17.62
C LEU A 143 5.68 13.89 16.39
N ARG A 144 4.97 14.53 15.46
CA ARG A 144 4.61 13.98 14.16
C ARG A 144 5.82 13.85 13.22
N MET A 145 6.75 14.80 13.28
CA MET A 145 7.88 14.93 12.34
C MET A 145 8.72 13.66 12.18
N PRO A 146 9.05 12.90 13.25
CA PRO A 146 9.75 11.63 13.11
C PRO A 146 8.98 10.60 12.27
N GLY A 147 7.66 10.50 12.45
CA GLY A 147 6.80 9.61 11.67
C GLY A 147 6.76 9.99 10.20
N ASP A 148 6.54 11.28 9.91
CA ASP A 148 6.52 11.80 8.54
C ASP A 148 7.88 11.57 7.84
N THR A 149 8.99 11.81 8.55
CA THR A 149 10.35 11.60 8.01
C THR A 149 10.59 10.15 7.63
N LEU A 150 10.22 9.20 8.50
CA LEU A 150 10.37 7.77 8.21
C LEU A 150 9.51 7.33 7.04
N LEU A 151 8.28 7.84 6.94
CA LEU A 151 7.38 7.55 5.82
C LEU A 151 7.97 8.04 4.50
N ILE A 152 8.48 9.28 4.46
CA ILE A 152 9.13 9.87 3.28
C ILE A 152 10.36 9.05 2.88
N LEU A 153 11.24 8.72 3.83
CA LEU A 153 12.42 7.89 3.57
C LEU A 153 12.02 6.51 3.05
N GLY A 154 11.00 5.88 3.62
CA GLY A 154 10.47 4.60 3.18
C GLY A 154 9.94 4.64 1.75
N ALA A 155 9.26 5.72 1.37
CA ALA A 155 8.77 5.95 0.02
C ALA A 155 9.93 6.18 -0.98
N ILE A 156 10.95 6.95 -0.59
CA ILE A 156 12.14 7.18 -1.44
C ILE A 156 12.90 5.86 -1.67
N VAL A 157 13.11 5.06 -0.63
CA VAL A 157 13.76 3.74 -0.75
C VAL A 157 12.95 2.82 -1.65
N PHE A 158 11.62 2.83 -1.54
CA PHE A 158 10.74 2.06 -2.42
C PHE A 158 10.87 2.49 -3.89
N ALA A 159 10.71 3.80 -4.15
CA ALA A 159 10.79 4.34 -5.50
C ALA A 159 12.15 4.06 -6.14
N GLY A 160 13.25 4.25 -5.40
CA GLY A 160 14.60 3.92 -5.86
C GLY A 160 14.79 2.43 -6.15
N ASP A 161 14.15 1.55 -5.38
CA ASP A 161 14.15 0.11 -5.64
C ASP A 161 13.40 -0.25 -6.92
N ILE A 162 12.21 0.31 -7.12
CA ILE A 162 11.43 0.15 -8.36
C ILE A 162 12.26 0.61 -9.56
N LEU A 163 12.77 1.85 -9.52
CA LEU A 163 13.54 2.43 -10.63
C LEU A 163 14.76 1.57 -10.98
N THR A 164 15.47 1.05 -9.97
CA THR A 164 16.60 0.15 -10.21
C THR A 164 16.14 -1.13 -10.90
N LYS A 165 15.07 -1.76 -10.43
CA LYS A 165 14.57 -3.04 -10.98
C LYS A 165 13.95 -2.89 -12.38
N LEU A 166 13.39 -1.73 -12.71
CA LEU A 166 12.93 -1.40 -14.05
C LEU A 166 14.07 -1.40 -15.08
N LEU A 167 15.32 -1.16 -14.67
CA LEU A 167 16.47 -1.24 -15.59
C LEU A 167 16.92 -2.69 -15.85
N PHE A 168 16.51 -3.64 -15.01
CA PHE A 168 16.92 -5.05 -15.07
C PHE A 168 15.76 -6.00 -15.39
N GLN A 169 14.84 -5.57 -16.27
CA GLN A 169 13.75 -6.42 -16.70
C GLN A 169 14.22 -7.63 -17.52
N ARG A 170 13.46 -8.71 -17.43
CA ARG A 170 13.57 -9.86 -18.33
C ARG A 170 13.24 -9.39 -19.74
N LYS A 171 13.94 -9.94 -20.74
CA LYS A 171 13.51 -9.76 -22.13
C LYS A 171 12.17 -10.47 -22.28
N ALA A 172 11.26 -9.89 -23.05
CA ALA A 172 10.05 -10.59 -23.46
C ALA A 172 10.49 -11.89 -24.15
N THR A 173 10.01 -13.02 -23.64
CA THR A 173 10.07 -14.26 -24.41
C THR A 173 9.21 -13.98 -25.64
N ALA A 174 9.85 -13.79 -26.79
CA ALA A 174 9.14 -13.68 -28.06
C ALA A 174 8.20 -14.87 -28.19
N GLU A 175 7.00 -14.63 -28.71
CA GLU A 175 6.00 -15.65 -29.00
C GLU A 175 6.68 -16.94 -29.44
N GLU A 176 6.66 -17.93 -28.57
CA GLU A 176 6.58 -19.29 -29.08
C GLU A 176 5.18 -19.33 -29.67
N THR A 177 5.08 -18.92 -30.95
CA THR A 177 3.90 -19.07 -31.79
C THR A 177 3.39 -20.44 -31.47
N SER A 178 2.30 -20.47 -30.71
CA SER A 178 1.74 -21.71 -30.25
C SER A 178 1.42 -22.48 -31.52
N ARG A 179 2.22 -23.51 -31.83
CA ARG A 179 1.68 -24.67 -32.54
C ARG A 179 0.60 -25.19 -31.62
N HIS A 180 -0.56 -24.56 -31.73
CA HIS A 180 -1.69 -24.85 -30.91
C HIS A 180 -2.10 -26.23 -31.40
N ILE A 181 -1.73 -27.26 -30.64
CA ILE A 181 -1.88 -28.68 -31.01
C ILE A 181 -3.32 -28.97 -31.48
N ILE A 182 -4.29 -28.19 -30.97
CA ILE A 182 -5.69 -28.27 -31.36
C ILE A 182 -5.95 -27.61 -32.73
N ALA A 183 -5.33 -26.48 -33.07
CA ALA A 183 -5.50 -25.83 -34.37
C ALA A 183 -4.92 -26.68 -35.51
N ASP A 184 -3.74 -27.28 -35.32
CA ASP A 184 -3.14 -28.19 -36.30
C ASP A 184 -3.97 -29.45 -36.52
N ARG A 185 -4.70 -29.94 -35.50
CA ARG A 185 -5.62 -31.09 -35.64
C ARG A 185 -6.94 -30.75 -36.33
N ILE A 186 -7.40 -29.51 -36.24
CA ILE A 186 -8.67 -29.08 -36.86
C ILE A 186 -8.45 -28.66 -38.32
N VAL A 187 -7.30 -28.08 -38.63
CA VAL A 187 -6.99 -27.52 -39.96
C VAL A 187 -6.12 -28.47 -40.81
N GLY A 188 -5.50 -29.48 -40.19
CA GLY A 188 -4.56 -30.41 -40.84
C GLY A 188 -5.18 -31.54 -41.68
N GLU A 189 -6.50 -31.62 -41.80
CA GLU A 189 -7.17 -32.56 -42.71
C GLU A 189 -8.27 -31.83 -43.49
N GLY A 190 -8.03 -31.56 -44.78
CA GLY A 190 -9.14 -31.25 -45.69
C GLY A 190 -9.08 -29.93 -46.47
N VAL A 191 -7.91 -29.53 -46.99
CA VAL A 191 -7.90 -28.76 -48.25
C VAL A 191 -7.17 -29.61 -49.28
N GLY A 192 -7.90 -30.56 -49.85
CA GLY A 192 -7.51 -31.18 -51.10
C GLY A 192 -7.46 -30.08 -52.17
N GLU A 193 -6.31 -29.95 -52.81
CA GLU A 193 -6.20 -29.23 -54.08
C GLU A 193 -7.20 -29.84 -55.07
N PRO A 194 -8.02 -29.02 -55.76
CA PRO A 194 -8.72 -29.49 -56.93
C PRO A 194 -7.67 -29.69 -58.01
N ASP A 195 -7.48 -30.95 -58.40
CA ASP A 195 -6.73 -31.37 -59.57
C ASP A 195 -7.26 -30.58 -60.79
N SER A 196 -6.43 -29.70 -61.34
CA SER A 196 -6.69 -29.01 -62.60
C SER A 196 -5.87 -29.69 -63.69
N ASP A 197 -6.59 -30.39 -64.57
CA ASP A 197 -6.12 -31.05 -65.79
C ASP A 197 -5.12 -30.19 -66.62
N ASP A 198 -4.02 -30.78 -67.10
CA ASP A 198 -3.65 -30.87 -68.54
C ASP A 198 -2.25 -31.51 -68.76
N ASP A 199 -2.20 -32.32 -69.83
CA ASP A 199 -1.10 -33.06 -70.51
C ASP A 199 -0.73 -34.50 -70.07
#